data_AF-W2M1W4-F1
#
_entry.id   AF-W2M1W4-F1
#
_cell.length_a   1.000
_cell.length_b   1.000
_cell.length_c   1.000
_cell.angle_alpha   90.00
_cell.angle_beta   90.00
_cell.angle_gamma   90.00
#
_symmetry.space_group_name_H-M   'P 1'
#
loop_
_entity.id
_entity.type
_entity.pdbx_description
1 polymer ?
#
loop_
_entity_poly.entity_id
_entity_poly.type
_entity_poly.pdbx_seq_one_letter_code
_entity_poly.pdbx_strand_id
1 'polypeptide(L)'
;ISNHVTFTVWASQRVCATREKFMAVDVPNDRRMDEMIVLDTFIFDGQAPDGGTSFGVVVTTQRVFRNVTRSVRDKDETLVCATDGTYKLHFGGWTVVDCGSVGLTWSKGKYVHRFIPWVYLFVRTESKAGYAKMFEVVCERALSFLRVEVQVAFGSLDHSEAIASAF
;
A
#
# COMPACT_ATOMS: atom_id res chain seq x y z
N ILE A 1 15.11 -11.36 4.84
CA ILE A 1 15.62 -10.16 5.57
C ILE A 1 15.18 -10.30 7.01
N SER A 2 16.12 -10.41 7.95
CA SER A 2 15.85 -10.76 9.36
C SER A 2 16.17 -9.66 10.37
N ASN A 3 16.90 -8.61 9.96
CA ASN A 3 17.21 -7.46 10.82
C ASN A 3 17.06 -6.14 10.06
N HIS A 4 16.95 -5.05 10.82
CA HIS A 4 16.71 -3.71 10.31
C HIS A 4 17.82 -3.21 9.37
N VAL A 5 19.10 -3.46 9.68
CA VAL A 5 20.23 -2.98 8.86
C VAL A 5 20.17 -3.55 7.44
N THR A 6 19.99 -4.87 7.33
CA THR A 6 19.86 -5.53 6.01
C THR A 6 18.60 -5.06 5.28
N PHE A 7 17.52 -4.77 6.01
CA PHE A 7 16.30 -4.23 5.45
C PHE A 7 16.49 -2.84 4.85
N THR A 8 17.13 -1.92 5.58
CA THR A 8 17.41 -0.55 5.09
C THR A 8 18.27 -0.58 3.84
N VAL A 9 19.31 -1.41 3.79
CA VAL A 9 20.16 -1.57 2.61
C VAL A 9 19.33 -2.05 1.41
N TRP A 10 18.52 -3.09 1.58
CA TRP A 10 17.67 -3.61 0.52
C TRP A 10 16.65 -2.58 0.01
N ALA A 11 16.02 -1.84 0.93
CA ALA A 11 14.99 -0.87 0.59
C ALA A 11 15.56 0.35 -0.11
N SER A 12 16.70 0.89 0.36
CA SER A 12 17.34 2.09 -0.19
C SER A 12 17.60 2.02 -1.69
N GLN A 13 17.94 0.82 -2.20
CA GLN A 13 18.17 0.57 -3.63
C GLN A 13 16.91 0.66 -4.49
N ARG A 14 15.73 0.60 -3.87
CA ARG A 14 14.42 0.44 -4.52
C ARG A 14 13.47 1.62 -4.26
N VAL A 15 13.89 2.60 -3.45
CA VAL A 15 13.06 3.76 -3.14
C VAL A 15 12.78 4.56 -4.40
N CYS A 16 11.49 4.77 -4.68
CA CYS A 16 11.01 5.70 -5.67
C CYS A 16 10.57 6.97 -4.95
N ALA A 17 11.50 7.93 -4.84
CA ALA A 17 11.29 9.15 -4.05
C ALA A 17 10.69 10.32 -4.85
N THR A 18 10.78 10.30 -6.18
CA THR A 18 10.44 11.45 -7.02
C THR A 18 9.42 11.09 -8.09
N ARG A 19 8.64 12.10 -8.49
CA ARG A 19 7.69 11.99 -9.59
C ARG A 19 8.39 11.63 -10.89
N GLU A 20 9.55 12.22 -11.16
CA GLU A 20 10.33 12.00 -12.39
C GLU A 20 10.73 10.52 -12.50
N LYS A 21 11.19 9.92 -11.40
CA LYS A 21 11.53 8.49 -11.36
C LYS A 21 10.29 7.61 -11.51
N PHE A 22 9.17 8.00 -10.89
CA PHE A 22 7.90 7.28 -11.03
C PHE A 22 7.33 7.34 -12.46
N MET A 23 7.52 8.46 -13.15
CA MET A 23 7.00 8.69 -14.51
C MET A 23 7.99 8.28 -15.62
N ALA A 24 9.20 7.84 -15.26
CA ALA A 24 10.24 7.47 -16.23
C ALA A 24 9.86 6.29 -17.14
N VAL A 25 8.84 5.51 -16.76
CA VAL A 25 8.23 4.50 -17.61
C VAL A 25 6.77 4.89 -17.85
N ASP A 26 6.43 5.19 -19.08
CA ASP A 26 5.09 5.68 -19.48
C ASP A 26 4.41 4.78 -20.53
N VAL A 27 5.18 3.88 -21.16
CA VAL A 27 4.66 2.90 -22.12
C VAL A 27 3.82 1.85 -21.39
N PRO A 28 2.49 1.74 -21.66
CA PRO A 28 1.58 0.92 -20.86
C PRO A 28 1.94 -0.57 -20.75
N ASN A 29 2.52 -1.12 -21.82
CA ASN A 29 2.90 -2.55 -21.91
C ASN A 29 4.37 -2.82 -21.58
N ASP A 30 5.11 -1.81 -21.11
CA ASP A 30 6.49 -2.01 -20.69
C ASP A 30 6.53 -2.86 -19.41
N ARG A 31 7.39 -3.88 -19.40
CA ARG A 31 7.57 -4.77 -18.24
C ARG A 31 8.17 -4.05 -17.04
N ARG A 32 8.90 -2.96 -17.26
CA ARG A 32 9.45 -2.12 -16.18
C ARG A 32 8.35 -1.49 -15.32
N MET A 33 7.12 -1.39 -15.85
CA MET A 33 5.95 -0.95 -15.07
C MET A 33 5.57 -1.92 -13.95
N ASP A 34 5.99 -3.19 -14.04
CA ASP A 34 5.73 -4.25 -13.06
C ASP A 34 6.90 -4.46 -12.08
N GLU A 35 8.00 -3.71 -12.24
CA GLU A 35 9.09 -3.76 -11.28
C GLU A 35 8.63 -3.20 -9.93
N MET A 36 8.97 -3.92 -8.87
CA MET A 36 8.63 -3.51 -7.51
C MET A 36 9.44 -2.27 -7.13
N ILE A 37 8.71 -1.26 -6.67
CA ILE A 37 9.25 -0.03 -6.11
C ILE A 37 8.89 0.09 -4.64
N VAL A 38 9.78 0.71 -3.88
CA VAL A 38 9.52 1.11 -2.49
C VAL A 38 9.02 2.55 -2.49
N LEU A 39 7.84 2.79 -1.91
CA LEU A 39 7.29 4.14 -1.74
C LEU A 39 7.80 4.80 -0.47
N ASP A 40 7.94 4.02 0.59
CA ASP A 40 8.52 4.46 1.86
C ASP A 40 8.93 3.28 2.75
N THR A 41 9.82 3.55 3.71
CA THR A 41 10.18 2.65 4.81
C THR A 41 10.04 3.37 6.14
N PHE A 42 9.63 2.66 7.17
CA PHE A 42 9.40 3.26 8.48
C PHE A 42 9.77 2.32 9.62
N ILE A 43 9.88 2.91 10.80
CA ILE A 43 10.25 2.27 12.06
C ILE A 43 9.28 2.76 13.14
N PHE A 44 8.88 1.88 14.05
CA PHE A 44 8.09 2.22 15.24
C PHE A 44 8.72 1.63 16.49
N ASP A 45 8.95 2.45 17.50
CA ASP A 45 9.41 1.97 18.80
C ASP A 45 8.25 1.45 19.64
N GLY A 46 8.50 0.40 20.42
CA GLY A 46 7.52 -0.17 21.35
C GLY A 46 6.40 -0.99 20.70
N GLN A 47 6.45 -1.20 19.39
CA GLN A 47 5.40 -1.90 18.64
C GLN A 47 5.79 -3.33 18.24
N ALA A 48 6.98 -3.82 18.61
CA ALA A 48 7.34 -5.23 18.43
C ALA A 48 6.78 -6.11 19.57
N PRO A 49 6.65 -7.44 19.38
CA PRO A 49 6.09 -8.33 20.41
C PRO A 49 6.87 -8.35 21.73
N ASP A 50 8.16 -8.00 21.70
CA ASP A 50 9.05 -7.89 22.85
C ASP A 50 9.14 -6.45 23.41
N GLY A 51 8.30 -5.52 22.91
CA GLY A 51 8.38 -4.09 23.25
C GLY A 51 9.54 -3.36 22.56
N GLY A 52 10.24 -4.02 21.63
CA GLY A 52 11.29 -3.43 20.83
C GLY A 52 10.80 -2.62 19.62
N THR A 53 11.75 -2.29 18.76
CA THR A 53 11.52 -1.54 17.52
C THR A 53 10.97 -2.46 16.42
N SER A 54 9.80 -2.12 15.88
CA SER A 54 9.23 -2.73 14.67
C SER A 54 9.54 -1.88 13.44
N PHE A 55 9.48 -2.47 12.24
CA PHE A 55 9.73 -1.76 10.99
C PHE A 55 8.92 -2.35 9.84
N GLY A 56 8.74 -1.55 8.80
CA GLY A 56 7.95 -1.93 7.63
C GLY A 56 8.27 -1.11 6.39
N VAL A 57 7.72 -1.57 5.27
CA VAL A 57 7.87 -0.97 3.94
C VAL A 57 6.53 -0.94 3.23
N VAL A 58 6.25 0.17 2.56
CA VAL A 58 5.15 0.27 1.60
C VAL A 58 5.73 0.07 0.21
N VAL A 59 5.27 -0.97 -0.49
CA VAL A 59 5.70 -1.31 -1.84
C VAL A 59 4.55 -1.29 -2.83
N THR A 60 4.88 -1.09 -4.09
CA THR A 60 3.93 -1.19 -5.21
C THR A 60 4.71 -1.42 -6.51
N THR A 61 4.03 -1.35 -7.64
CA THR A 61 4.63 -1.18 -8.97
C THR A 61 4.06 0.09 -9.60
N GLN A 62 4.69 0.61 -10.65
CA GLN A 62 4.14 1.78 -11.35
C GLN A 62 2.75 1.48 -11.94
N ARG A 63 2.55 0.27 -12.47
CA ARG A 63 1.25 -0.16 -13.01
C ARG A 63 0.19 -0.21 -11.93
N VAL A 64 0.50 -0.81 -10.78
CA VAL A 64 -0.45 -0.99 -9.68
C VAL A 64 -0.79 0.35 -9.04
N PHE A 65 0.20 1.20 -8.75
CA PHE A 65 -0.06 2.48 -8.09
C PHE A 65 -0.91 3.43 -8.94
N ARG A 66 -0.80 3.37 -10.27
CA ARG A 66 -1.64 4.16 -11.18
C ARG A 66 -3.13 3.83 -11.07
N ASN A 67 -3.52 2.70 -10.48
CA ASN A 67 -4.91 2.39 -10.20
C ASN A 67 -5.59 3.45 -9.32
N VAL A 68 -4.85 4.15 -8.45
CA VAL A 68 -5.37 5.27 -7.64
C VAL A 68 -6.07 6.31 -8.51
N THR A 69 -5.50 6.63 -9.68
CA THR A 69 -6.10 7.62 -10.59
C THR A 69 -7.46 7.20 -11.13
N ARG A 70 -7.65 5.90 -11.40
CA ARG A 70 -8.93 5.35 -11.88
C ARG A 70 -9.94 5.35 -10.75
N SER A 71 -9.53 4.88 -9.58
CA SER A 71 -10.39 4.80 -8.41
C SER A 71 -10.95 6.17 -7.97
N VAL A 72 -10.19 7.25 -8.10
CA VAL A 72 -10.67 8.61 -7.80
C VAL A 72 -11.58 9.16 -8.89
N ARG A 73 -11.29 8.91 -10.17
CA ARG A 73 -12.14 9.36 -11.29
C ARG A 73 -13.53 8.75 -11.27
N ASP A 74 -13.64 7.53 -10.76
CA ASP A 74 -14.89 6.76 -10.75
C ASP A 74 -15.80 7.12 -9.54
N LYS A 75 -15.53 8.19 -8.77
CA LYS A 75 -16.31 8.59 -7.58
C LYS A 75 -16.56 10.09 -7.48
N ASP A 76 -17.78 10.47 -7.07
CA ASP A 76 -18.23 11.87 -6.98
C ASP A 76 -17.79 12.61 -5.70
N GLU A 77 -17.55 11.94 -4.54
CA GLU A 77 -17.28 12.67 -3.28
C GLU A 77 -16.24 12.06 -2.32
N THR A 78 -16.23 10.75 -2.01
CA THR A 78 -15.24 10.16 -1.06
C THR A 78 -14.68 8.81 -1.51
N LEU A 79 -13.35 8.69 -1.55
CA LEU A 79 -12.67 7.45 -1.93
C LEU A 79 -12.42 6.54 -0.72
N VAL A 80 -13.30 5.57 -0.51
CA VAL A 80 -13.03 4.54 0.52
C VAL A 80 -11.81 3.68 0.13
N CYS A 81 -10.70 3.68 0.92
CA CYS A 81 -9.69 2.60 0.83
C CYS A 81 -10.29 1.36 1.49
N ALA A 82 -10.18 0.24 0.79
CA ALA A 82 -10.43 -1.08 1.33
C ALA A 82 -9.09 -1.78 1.56
N THR A 83 -8.99 -2.44 2.71
CA THR A 83 -7.97 -3.47 2.98
C THR A 83 -8.67 -4.82 2.86
N ASP A 84 -8.28 -5.65 1.88
CA ASP A 84 -8.97 -6.91 1.55
C ASP A 84 -8.49 -8.10 2.41
N GLY A 85 -7.32 -7.99 3.04
CA GLY A 85 -6.89 -8.97 4.01
C GLY A 85 -5.56 -8.69 4.69
N THR A 86 -5.37 -9.37 5.82
CA THR A 86 -4.09 -9.44 6.51
C THR A 86 -3.52 -10.85 6.41
N TYR A 87 -2.37 -10.99 5.74
CA TYR A 87 -1.72 -12.27 5.50
C TYR A 87 -0.43 -12.38 6.31
N LYS A 88 -0.43 -13.25 7.33
CA LYS A 88 0.81 -13.63 8.04
C LYS A 88 1.63 -14.54 7.13
N LEU A 89 2.78 -14.07 6.69
CA LEU A 89 3.72 -14.87 5.94
C LEU A 89 4.44 -15.83 6.90
N HIS A 90 4.29 -17.13 6.65
CA HIS A 90 5.04 -18.17 7.36
C HIS A 90 6.55 -17.96 7.30
N PHE A 91 7.04 -17.32 6.23
CA PHE A 91 8.45 -17.06 6.05
C PHE A 91 8.90 -15.79 6.78
N GLY A 92 9.67 -16.01 7.85
CA GLY A 92 10.45 -14.96 8.49
C GLY A 92 9.65 -13.99 9.34
N GLY A 93 8.38 -14.24 9.68
CA GLY A 93 7.62 -13.40 10.63
C GLY A 93 7.26 -12.01 10.08
N TRP A 94 6.82 -11.97 8.83
CA TRP A 94 6.32 -10.76 8.17
C TRP A 94 4.80 -10.86 8.00
N THR A 95 4.13 -9.73 8.12
CA THR A 95 2.72 -9.58 7.73
C THR A 95 2.64 -8.76 6.45
N VAL A 96 1.82 -9.23 5.51
CA VAL A 96 1.46 -8.49 4.30
C VAL A 96 0.03 -8.02 4.40
N VAL A 97 -0.18 -6.77 4.04
CA VAL A 97 -1.50 -6.14 3.97
C VAL A 97 -1.60 -5.44 2.61
N ASP A 98 -2.68 -5.68 1.89
CA ASP A 98 -3.03 -4.90 0.70
C ASP A 98 -3.94 -3.70 1.06
N CYS A 99 -3.73 -2.55 0.41
CA CYS A 99 -4.72 -1.45 0.38
C CYS A 99 -5.02 -1.10 -1.07
N GLY A 100 -6.30 -0.85 -1.32
CA GLY A 100 -6.83 -0.57 -2.63
C GLY A 100 -8.24 0.01 -2.54
N SER A 101 -8.98 -0.14 -3.62
CA SER A 101 -10.42 0.15 -3.64
C SER A 101 -11.20 -1.06 -4.10
N VAL A 102 -12.51 -1.03 -3.88
CA VAL A 102 -13.44 -1.96 -4.54
C VAL A 102 -14.14 -1.22 -5.68
N GLY A 103 -14.07 -1.79 -6.87
CA GLY A 103 -14.80 -1.31 -8.04
C GLY A 103 -15.86 -2.33 -8.50
N LEU A 104 -16.88 -1.85 -9.20
CA LEU A 104 -17.85 -2.71 -9.89
C LEU A 104 -17.35 -3.03 -11.30
N THR A 105 -17.28 -4.31 -11.63
CA THR A 105 -16.95 -4.76 -12.98
C THR A 105 -18.07 -5.63 -13.53
N TRP A 106 -18.39 -5.49 -14.81
CA TRP A 106 -19.34 -6.37 -15.48
C TRP A 106 -18.61 -7.65 -15.92
N SER A 107 -19.08 -8.80 -15.44
CA SER A 107 -18.47 -10.10 -15.76
C SER A 107 -19.55 -11.18 -15.80
N LYS A 108 -19.55 -11.99 -16.86
CA LYS A 108 -20.48 -13.12 -17.05
C LYS A 108 -21.96 -12.73 -16.84
N GLY A 109 -22.37 -11.57 -17.34
CA GLY A 109 -23.76 -11.12 -17.30
C GLY A 109 -24.23 -10.54 -15.95
N LYS A 110 -23.31 -10.24 -15.02
CA LYS A 110 -23.64 -9.57 -13.75
C LYS A 110 -22.56 -8.58 -13.32
N TYR A 111 -22.94 -7.60 -12.51
CA TYR A 111 -21.98 -6.77 -11.79
C TYR A 111 -21.35 -7.57 -10.66
N VAL A 112 -20.03 -7.52 -10.57
CA VAL A 112 -19.25 -8.12 -9.48
C VAL A 112 -18.33 -7.06 -8.86
N HIS A 113 -18.28 -7.07 -7.53
CA HIS A 113 -17.30 -6.31 -6.78
C HIS A 113 -15.93 -6.94 -7.01
N ARG A 114 -14.93 -6.11 -7.34
CA ARG A 114 -13.55 -6.55 -7.51
C ARG A 114 -12.63 -5.61 -6.75
N PHE A 115 -11.71 -6.21 -6.00
CA PHE A 115 -10.63 -5.49 -5.37
C PHE A 115 -9.61 -4.99 -6.41
N ILE A 116 -9.21 -3.74 -6.28
CA ILE A 116 -8.28 -3.03 -7.15
C ILE A 116 -7.12 -2.55 -6.27
N PRO A 117 -5.98 -3.26 -6.27
CA PRO A 117 -4.86 -2.94 -5.38
C PRO A 117 -4.17 -1.63 -5.78
N TRP A 118 -3.63 -0.93 -4.79
CA TRP A 118 -2.79 0.26 -4.96
C TRP A 118 -1.39 0.04 -4.38
N VAL A 119 -1.31 -0.49 -3.17
CA VAL A 119 -0.06 -0.70 -2.43
C VAL A 119 -0.14 -1.97 -1.58
N TYR A 120 1.03 -2.46 -1.19
CA TYR A 120 1.18 -3.53 -0.21
C TYR A 120 2.09 -3.06 0.92
N LEU A 121 1.64 -3.21 2.15
CA LEU A 121 2.42 -3.02 3.35
C LEU A 121 3.05 -4.35 3.77
N PHE A 122 4.36 -4.35 3.97
CA PHE A 122 5.09 -5.43 4.63
C PHE A 122 5.58 -4.92 5.99
N VAL A 123 5.19 -5.58 7.07
CA VAL A 123 5.49 -5.13 8.43
C VAL A 123 5.86 -6.30 9.35
N ARG A 124 6.81 -6.08 10.25
CA ARG A 124 7.22 -7.08 11.26
C ARG A 124 6.16 -7.31 12.32
N THR A 125 5.40 -6.28 12.66
CA THR A 125 4.32 -6.33 13.64
C THR A 125 3.15 -5.49 13.18
N GLU A 126 2.04 -6.16 12.92
CA GLU A 126 0.76 -5.52 12.63
C GLU A 126 0.36 -4.58 13.76
N SER A 127 0.10 -3.32 13.45
CA SER A 127 -0.19 -2.28 14.44
C SER A 127 -0.96 -1.12 13.81
N LYS A 128 -1.69 -0.38 14.64
CA LYS A 128 -2.36 0.87 14.28
C LYS A 128 -1.41 1.82 13.53
N ALA A 129 -0.19 1.96 14.05
CA ALA A 129 0.84 2.84 13.49
C ALA A 129 1.25 2.42 12.07
N GLY A 130 1.39 1.12 11.80
CA GLY A 130 1.71 0.60 10.47
C GLY A 130 0.64 0.93 9.43
N TYR A 131 -0.63 0.80 9.81
CA TYR A 131 -1.75 1.17 8.93
C TYR A 131 -1.82 2.67 8.68
N ALA A 132 -1.73 3.48 9.74
CA ALA A 132 -1.71 4.94 9.62
C ALA A 132 -0.59 5.41 8.67
N LYS A 133 0.62 4.84 8.82
CA LYS A 133 1.74 5.17 7.95
C LYS A 133 1.53 4.72 6.50
N MET A 134 0.92 3.55 6.28
CA MET A 134 0.57 3.11 4.93
C MET A 134 -0.39 4.11 4.25
N PHE A 135 -1.41 4.59 4.97
CA PHE A 135 -2.36 5.57 4.43
C PHE A 135 -1.72 6.92 4.15
N GLU A 136 -0.90 7.43 5.07
CA GLU A 136 -0.10 8.63 4.87
C GLU A 136 0.73 8.55 3.57
N VAL A 137 1.46 7.43 3.39
CA VAL A 137 2.27 7.21 2.19
C VAL A 137 1.42 7.17 0.91
N VAL A 138 0.25 6.54 0.94
CA VAL A 138 -0.66 6.53 -0.22
C VAL A 138 -1.09 7.95 -0.58
N CYS A 139 -1.55 8.74 0.40
CA CYS A 139 -1.99 10.11 0.18
C CYS A 139 -0.87 11.01 -0.35
N GLU A 140 0.29 10.99 0.29
CA GLU A 140 1.46 11.80 -0.10
C GLU A 140 1.96 11.44 -1.50
N ARG A 141 2.07 10.14 -1.80
CA ARG A 141 2.59 9.65 -3.08
C ARG A 141 1.57 9.83 -4.20
N ALA A 142 0.26 9.68 -3.93
CA ALA A 142 -0.77 9.97 -4.91
C ALA A 142 -0.76 11.46 -5.30
N LEU A 143 -0.66 12.35 -4.32
CA LEU A 143 -0.58 13.78 -4.58
C LEU A 143 0.70 14.15 -5.35
N SER A 144 1.86 13.74 -4.85
CA SER A 144 3.15 14.10 -5.46
C SER A 144 3.37 13.46 -6.85
N PHE A 145 3.09 12.16 -7.00
CA PHE A 145 3.37 11.44 -8.24
C PHE A 145 2.25 11.58 -9.26
N LEU A 146 0.98 11.53 -8.83
CA LEU A 146 -0.17 11.45 -9.72
C LEU A 146 -0.97 12.75 -9.80
N ARG A 147 -0.73 13.71 -8.90
CA ARG A 147 -1.56 14.93 -8.72
C ARG A 147 -3.02 14.58 -8.43
N VAL A 148 -3.21 13.58 -7.59
CA VAL A 148 -4.52 13.12 -7.16
C VAL A 148 -4.61 13.22 -5.65
N GLU A 149 -5.61 13.94 -5.16
CA GLU A 149 -5.96 13.94 -3.75
C GLU A 149 -6.75 12.67 -3.43
N VAL A 150 -6.31 11.96 -2.40
CA VAL A 150 -6.96 10.75 -1.91
C VAL A 150 -7.52 11.07 -0.54
N GLN A 151 -8.85 11.06 -0.42
CA GLN A 151 -9.52 11.13 0.88
C GLN A 151 -9.77 9.72 1.37
N VAL A 152 -8.94 9.24 2.29
CA VAL A 152 -9.11 7.90 2.86
C VAL A 152 -10.27 7.91 3.86
N ALA A 153 -11.42 7.41 3.44
CA ALA A 153 -12.43 6.88 4.36
C ALA A 153 -12.27 5.36 4.43
N PHE A 154 -12.45 4.75 5.60
CA PHE A 154 -12.13 3.33 5.76
C PHE A 154 -13.34 2.41 5.62
N GLY A 155 -13.15 1.34 4.87
CA GLY A 155 -14.00 0.15 4.92
C GLY A 155 -13.10 -1.07 5.10
N SER A 156 -12.96 -1.56 6.33
CA SER A 156 -12.42 -2.90 6.58
C SER A 156 -13.36 -3.89 5.92
N LEU A 157 -12.88 -4.65 4.94
CA LEU A 157 -13.56 -5.89 4.55
C LEU A 157 -13.23 -7.01 5.55
N ASP A 158 -12.07 -6.91 6.20
CA ASP A 158 -11.60 -7.82 7.23
C ASP A 158 -11.83 -7.22 8.63
N HIS A 159 -12.42 -7.94 9.58
CA HIS A 159 -12.82 -7.41 10.90
C HIS A 159 -11.63 -7.15 11.87
N SER A 160 -10.44 -6.80 11.37
CA SER A 160 -9.27 -6.50 12.21
C SER A 160 -9.44 -5.19 12.99
N GLU A 161 -9.41 -5.28 14.32
CA GLU A 161 -9.49 -4.15 15.25
C GLU A 161 -8.34 -3.15 15.08
N ALA A 162 -7.14 -3.65 14.70
CA ALA A 162 -5.98 -2.81 14.46
C ALA A 162 -6.15 -1.92 13.22
N ILE A 163 -6.85 -2.41 12.19
CA ILE A 163 -7.17 -1.59 11.02
C ILE A 163 -8.31 -0.64 11.37
N ALA A 164 -9.39 -1.13 11.98
CA ALA A 164 -10.54 -0.30 12.37
C ALA A 164 -10.16 0.87 13.29
N SER A 165 -9.16 0.70 14.14
CA SER A 165 -8.68 1.73 15.07
C SER A 165 -7.65 2.68 14.46
N ALA A 166 -7.18 2.53 13.22
CA ALA A 166 -6.09 3.32 12.62
C ALA A 166 -6.42 4.77 12.25
N PHE A 167 -7.67 5.18 12.45
CA PHE A 167 -8.21 6.48 12.09
C PHE A 167 -8.35 7.41 13.30
#